data_AF-A0A0R3QF23-F1
#
_entry.id   AF-A0A0R3QF23-F1
#
_cell.length_a   1.000
_cell.length_b   1.000
_cell.length_c   1.000
_cell.angle_alpha   90.00
_cell.angle_beta   90.00
_cell.angle_gamma   90.00
#
_symmetry.space_group_name_H-M   'P 1'
#
loop_
_entity.id
_entity.type
_entity.pdbx_description
1 polymer ?
#
loop_
_entity_poly.entity_id
_entity_poly.type
_entity_poly.pdbx_seq_one_letter_code
_entity_poly.pdbx_strand_id
1 'polypeptide(L)'
;MLLREAMNSPLLDSYGVIILDEAHERTLATDILMGLIKEIVRQRKDIKIVVMSATLDSGKFQNYFENCPLMSVPGRTYPVEIFYTPEPEKDYLEAAIRTVVQIHVCEEVEGDILLFLTGQEEIEEACKRIKREIDNLGPEIGELKCIPLYSTLPPSLQQRIFEPSPPKRTNGAIGGCRSFRDFICALPYLGIIFSLS
;
A
#
# COMPACT_ATOMS: atom_id res chain seq x y z
N MET A 1 -16.77 -7.58 -9.55
CA MET A 1 -17.18 -8.54 -10.60
C MET A 1 -18.01 -9.69 -10.03
N LEU A 2 -17.58 -10.35 -8.94
CA LEU A 2 -18.32 -11.48 -8.34
C LEU A 2 -19.78 -11.17 -7.97
N LEU A 3 -20.06 -9.99 -7.40
CA LEU A 3 -21.43 -9.59 -7.05
C LEU A 3 -22.38 -9.58 -8.26
N ARG A 4 -21.89 -9.17 -9.44
CA ARG A 4 -22.68 -9.16 -10.68
C ARG A 4 -22.96 -10.58 -11.17
N GLU A 5 -22.03 -11.51 -10.97
CA GLU A 5 -22.25 -12.91 -11.31
C GLU A 5 -23.26 -13.56 -10.36
N ALA A 6 -23.23 -13.22 -9.06
CA ALA A 6 -24.22 -13.68 -8.09
C ALA A 6 -25.65 -13.26 -8.46
N MET A 7 -25.82 -12.13 -9.18
CA MET A 7 -27.13 -11.72 -9.70
C MET A 7 -27.64 -12.63 -10.83
N ASN A 8 -26.74 -13.22 -11.61
CA ASN A 8 -27.09 -14.12 -12.73
C ASN A 8 -27.16 -15.59 -12.30
N SER A 9 -26.26 -16.01 -11.40
CA SER A 9 -26.22 -17.35 -10.80
C SER A 9 -26.21 -17.20 -9.28
N PRO A 10 -27.39 -17.23 -8.63
CA PRO A 10 -27.51 -17.02 -7.19
C PRO A 10 -26.77 -18.05 -6.32
N LEU A 11 -26.51 -19.24 -6.86
CA LEU A 11 -25.79 -20.32 -6.16
C LEU A 11 -24.30 -20.38 -6.49
N LEU A 12 -23.82 -19.50 -7.39
CA LEU A 12 -22.42 -19.44 -7.81
C LEU A 12 -21.87 -20.82 -8.20
N ASP A 13 -22.64 -21.59 -8.97
CA ASP A 13 -22.38 -23.01 -9.29
C ASP A 13 -21.05 -23.25 -10.00
N SER A 14 -20.54 -22.24 -10.71
CA SER A 14 -19.24 -22.27 -11.39
C SER A 14 -18.04 -22.29 -10.43
N TYR A 15 -18.25 -22.05 -9.13
CA TYR A 15 -17.19 -21.91 -8.13
C TYR A 15 -17.25 -23.02 -7.08
N GLY A 16 -16.10 -23.70 -6.88
CA GLY A 16 -15.90 -24.61 -5.76
C GLY A 16 -15.31 -23.92 -4.52
N VAL A 17 -14.58 -22.83 -4.71
CA VAL A 17 -13.94 -22.05 -3.64
C VAL A 17 -14.12 -20.57 -3.91
N ILE A 18 -14.49 -19.80 -2.88
CA ILE A 18 -14.56 -18.34 -2.93
C ILE A 18 -13.63 -17.79 -1.84
N ILE A 19 -12.75 -16.86 -2.24
CA ILE A 19 -11.87 -16.14 -1.31
C ILE A 19 -12.34 -14.69 -1.28
N LEU A 20 -12.77 -14.23 -0.09
CA LEU A 20 -13.08 -12.83 0.17
C LEU A 20 -11.86 -12.20 0.83
N ASP A 21 -11.12 -11.42 0.04
CA ASP A 21 -9.95 -10.70 0.52
C ASP A 21 -10.32 -9.31 1.07
N GLU A 22 -9.46 -8.76 1.92
CA GLU A 22 -9.59 -7.44 2.53
C GLU A 22 -10.96 -7.17 3.16
N ALA A 23 -11.52 -8.18 3.83
CA ALA A 23 -12.83 -8.08 4.49
C ALA A 23 -12.87 -6.96 5.55
N HIS A 24 -11.71 -6.54 6.02
CA HIS A 24 -11.54 -5.47 6.99
C HIS A 24 -11.85 -4.06 6.44
N GLU A 25 -11.81 -3.85 5.12
CA GLU A 25 -12.17 -2.56 4.49
C GLU A 25 -13.68 -2.29 4.52
N ARG A 26 -14.50 -3.32 4.78
CA ARG A 26 -15.96 -3.22 4.89
C ARG A 26 -16.62 -2.49 3.72
N THR A 27 -16.19 -2.78 2.50
CA THR A 27 -16.85 -2.23 1.31
C THR A 27 -18.28 -2.75 1.20
N LEU A 28 -19.18 -1.93 0.63
CA LEU A 28 -20.58 -2.33 0.41
C LEU A 28 -20.70 -3.64 -0.38
N ALA A 29 -19.86 -3.82 -1.39
CA ALA A 29 -19.88 -5.02 -2.22
C ALA A 29 -19.48 -6.27 -1.42
N THR A 30 -18.45 -6.18 -0.57
CA THR A 30 -18.01 -7.28 0.29
C THR A 30 -19.08 -7.63 1.33
N ASP A 31 -19.70 -6.62 1.96
CA ASP A 31 -20.76 -6.84 2.96
C ASP A 31 -22.00 -7.53 2.35
N ILE A 32 -22.43 -7.10 1.14
CA ILE A 32 -23.53 -7.77 0.42
C ILE A 32 -23.15 -9.20 0.04
N LEU A 33 -21.93 -9.41 -0.48
CA LEU A 33 -21.42 -10.74 -0.83
C LEU A 33 -21.39 -11.67 0.38
N MET A 34 -20.95 -11.21 1.55
CA MET A 34 -20.94 -12.02 2.78
C MET A 34 -22.35 -12.48 3.16
N GLY A 35 -23.36 -11.61 3.03
CA GLY A 35 -24.76 -11.96 3.24
C GLY A 35 -25.25 -13.06 2.30
N LEU A 36 -25.02 -12.89 0.99
CA LEU A 36 -25.40 -13.87 -0.03
C LEU A 36 -24.69 -15.22 0.19
N ILE A 37 -23.38 -15.18 0.42
CA ILE A 37 -22.56 -16.37 0.61
C ILE A 37 -23.01 -17.17 1.84
N LYS A 38 -23.40 -16.50 2.93
CA LYS A 38 -23.94 -17.16 4.12
C LYS A 38 -25.20 -17.98 3.82
N GLU A 39 -26.05 -17.51 2.90
CA GLU A 39 -27.21 -18.28 2.43
C GLU A 39 -26.80 -19.45 1.51
N ILE A 40 -25.83 -19.22 0.61
CA ILE A 40 -25.34 -20.24 -0.31
C ILE A 40 -24.74 -21.44 0.46
N VAL A 41 -23.93 -21.23 1.50
CA VAL A 41 -23.33 -22.31 2.33
C VAL A 41 -24.36 -23.21 3.00
N ARG A 42 -25.57 -22.70 3.23
CA ARG A 42 -26.65 -23.50 3.81
C ARG A 42 -27.21 -24.48 2.77
N GLN A 43 -27.25 -24.08 1.51
CA GLN A 43 -27.79 -24.87 0.39
C GLN A 43 -26.73 -25.76 -0.28
N ARG A 44 -25.50 -25.25 -0.42
CA ARG A 44 -24.36 -25.92 -1.04
C ARG A 44 -23.33 -26.31 0.00
N LYS A 45 -23.15 -27.62 0.20
CA LYS A 45 -22.13 -28.18 1.11
C LYS A 45 -20.78 -28.45 0.43
N ASP A 46 -20.74 -28.35 -0.88
CA ASP A 46 -19.56 -28.55 -1.71
C ASP A 46 -18.69 -27.29 -1.85
N ILE A 47 -19.25 -26.10 -1.60
CA ILE A 47 -18.53 -24.82 -1.69
C ILE A 47 -17.68 -24.56 -0.44
N LYS A 48 -16.46 -24.06 -0.65
CA LYS A 48 -15.56 -23.59 0.43
C LYS A 48 -15.42 -22.08 0.39
N ILE A 49 -15.45 -21.43 1.55
CA ILE A 49 -15.22 -19.99 1.66
C ILE A 49 -14.06 -19.71 2.59
N VAL A 50 -13.19 -18.81 2.14
CA VAL A 50 -12.08 -18.26 2.91
C VAL A 50 -12.28 -16.77 3.02
N VAL A 51 -12.32 -16.24 4.24
CA VAL A 51 -12.38 -14.80 4.50
C VAL A 51 -11.02 -14.37 5.03
N MET A 52 -10.36 -13.46 4.31
CA MET A 52 -9.05 -12.93 4.66
C MET A 52 -9.21 -11.50 5.19
N SER A 53 -8.52 -11.21 6.28
CA SER A 53 -8.54 -9.90 6.95
C SER A 53 -7.18 -9.65 7.59
N ALA A 54 -6.61 -8.46 7.36
CA ALA A 54 -5.38 -8.02 8.00
C ALA A 54 -5.57 -7.60 9.48
N THR A 55 -6.80 -7.39 9.92
CA THR A 55 -7.10 -6.86 11.26
C THR A 55 -7.34 -7.94 12.31
N LEU A 56 -7.04 -7.59 13.57
CA LEU A 56 -7.25 -8.43 14.76
C LEU A 56 -8.72 -8.68 15.09
N ASP A 57 -9.67 -7.95 14.49
CA ASP A 57 -11.11 -8.06 14.74
C ASP A 57 -11.76 -9.29 14.06
N SER A 58 -10.95 -10.32 13.82
CA SER A 58 -11.32 -11.63 13.28
C SER A 58 -12.49 -12.30 14.02
N GLY A 59 -12.67 -12.01 15.32
CA GLY A 59 -13.76 -12.55 16.12
C GLY A 59 -15.16 -12.16 15.62
N LYS A 60 -15.33 -10.98 15.01
CA LYS A 60 -16.63 -10.59 14.43
C LYS A 60 -16.99 -11.45 13.22
N PHE A 61 -16.02 -11.71 12.34
CA PHE A 61 -16.22 -12.60 11.19
C PHE A 61 -16.47 -14.03 11.64
N GLN A 62 -15.76 -14.48 12.67
CA GLN A 62 -15.93 -15.80 13.25
C GLN A 62 -17.35 -16.01 13.77
N ASN A 63 -17.86 -15.06 14.56
CA ASN A 63 -19.23 -15.07 15.06
C ASN A 63 -20.27 -14.98 13.93
N TYR A 64 -19.98 -14.18 12.90
CA TYR A 64 -20.88 -14.01 11.77
C TYR A 64 -21.04 -15.31 10.96
N PHE A 65 -19.96 -16.06 10.75
CA PHE A 65 -19.94 -17.35 10.05
C PHE A 65 -20.02 -18.56 11.00
N GLU A 66 -20.92 -18.48 11.99
CA GLU A 66 -21.31 -19.62 12.85
C GLU A 66 -20.11 -20.26 13.59
N ASN A 67 -19.22 -19.43 14.15
CA ASN A 67 -18.00 -19.83 14.85
C ASN A 67 -17.04 -20.65 13.97
N CYS A 68 -16.82 -20.20 12.74
CA CYS A 68 -15.90 -20.86 11.82
C CYS A 68 -14.47 -20.97 12.38
N PRO A 69 -13.65 -21.91 11.90
CA PRO A 69 -12.25 -22.01 12.32
C PRO A 69 -11.47 -20.74 11.96
N LEU A 70 -10.72 -20.19 12.92
CA LEU A 70 -9.82 -19.07 12.71
C LEU A 70 -8.39 -19.58 12.49
N MET A 71 -7.80 -19.18 11.37
CA MET A 71 -6.37 -19.37 11.11
C MET A 71 -5.69 -18.01 11.19
N SER A 72 -4.75 -17.86 12.13
CA SER A 72 -3.90 -16.67 12.23
C SER A 72 -2.51 -16.99 11.71
N VAL A 73 -2.04 -16.17 10.77
CA VAL A 73 -0.65 -16.20 10.30
C VAL A 73 0.09 -15.09 11.04
N PRO A 74 1.11 -15.40 11.87
CA PRO A 74 1.85 -14.37 12.57
C PRO A 74 2.58 -13.49 11.55
N GLY A 75 2.29 -12.19 11.59
CA GLY A 75 3.05 -11.21 10.83
C GLY A 75 4.49 -11.14 11.35
N ARG A 76 5.44 -10.86 10.45
CA ARG A 76 6.77 -10.41 10.84
C ARG A 76 6.74 -8.90 10.87
N THR A 77 6.75 -8.32 12.06
CA THR A 77 6.96 -6.89 12.22
C THR A 77 8.45 -6.65 12.48
N TYR A 78 8.99 -5.62 11.83
CA TYR A 78 10.30 -5.08 12.16
C TYR A 78 10.09 -3.90 13.12
N PRO A 79 11.01 -3.64 14.05
CA PRO A 79 10.92 -2.45 14.90
C PRO A 79 10.97 -1.20 14.00
N VAL A 80 10.02 -0.29 14.20
CA VAL A 80 9.93 0.98 13.46
C VAL A 80 10.05 2.12 14.47
N GLU A 81 10.92 3.08 14.17
CA GLU A 81 11.03 4.33 14.93
C GLU A 81 10.00 5.35 14.42
N ILE A 82 9.33 6.03 15.36
CA ILE A 82 8.26 6.98 15.05
C ILE A 82 8.68 8.37 15.47
N PHE A 83 8.65 9.30 14.52
CA PHE A 83 8.96 10.71 14.74
C PHE A 83 7.68 11.55 14.60
N TYR A 84 7.51 12.51 15.51
CA TYR A 84 6.39 13.45 15.51
C TYR A 84 6.90 14.87 15.33
N THR A 85 6.13 15.71 14.64
CA THR A 85 6.39 17.15 14.66
C THR A 85 6.08 17.70 16.05
N PRO A 86 6.85 18.69 16.55
CA PRO A 86 6.60 19.29 17.86
C PRO A 86 5.26 20.04 17.91
N GLU A 87 4.83 20.60 16.79
CA GLU A 87 3.57 21.31 16.63
C GLU A 87 2.86 20.86 15.33
N PRO A 88 1.54 21.05 15.21
CA PRO A 88 0.81 20.78 13.98
C PRO A 88 1.27 21.70 12.83
N GLU A 89 1.65 21.09 11.70
CA GLU A 89 2.03 21.83 10.51
C GLU A 89 0.79 22.35 9.75
N LYS A 90 0.79 23.62 9.37
CA LYS A 90 -0.32 24.22 8.60
C LYS A 90 -0.36 23.71 7.15
N ASP A 91 0.82 23.49 6.58
CA ASP A 91 1.00 22.94 5.24
C ASP A 91 1.72 21.59 5.35
N TYR A 92 0.93 20.52 5.41
CA TYR A 92 1.47 19.17 5.53
C TYR A 92 2.20 18.74 4.25
N LEU A 93 1.82 19.27 3.08
CA LEU A 93 2.43 18.90 1.80
C LEU A 93 3.86 19.43 1.76
N GLU A 94 4.06 20.69 2.17
CA GLU A 94 5.39 21.28 2.30
C GLU A 94 6.24 20.53 3.31
N ALA A 95 5.69 20.28 4.51
CA ALA A 95 6.40 19.57 5.57
C ALA A 95 6.79 18.15 5.13
N ALA A 96 5.92 17.46 4.41
CA ALA A 96 6.20 16.13 3.83
C ALA A 96 7.32 16.18 2.80
N ILE A 97 7.26 17.09 1.83
CA ILE A 97 8.31 17.27 0.80
C ILE A 97 9.66 17.55 1.46
N ARG A 98 9.70 18.47 2.43
CA ARG A 98 10.91 18.80 3.19
C ARG A 98 11.47 17.59 3.92
N THR A 99 10.61 16.80 4.54
CA THR A 99 11.00 15.58 5.27
C THR A 99 11.58 14.54 4.32
N VAL A 100 11.00 14.35 3.14
CA VAL A 100 11.52 13.42 2.12
C VAL A 100 12.91 13.83 1.64
N VAL A 101 13.10 15.13 1.35
CA VAL A 101 14.41 15.65 0.93
C VAL A 101 15.42 15.50 2.07
N GLN A 102 15.03 15.78 3.32
CA GLN A 102 15.89 15.62 4.48
C GLN A 102 16.31 14.15 4.68
N ILE A 103 15.37 13.21 4.60
CA ILE A 103 15.69 11.77 4.66
C ILE A 103 16.67 11.42 3.55
N HIS A 104 16.40 11.85 2.31
CA HIS A 104 17.26 11.57 1.16
C HIS A 104 18.71 12.08 1.31
N VAL A 105 18.90 13.21 1.99
CA VAL A 105 20.21 13.86 2.14
C VAL A 105 20.96 13.42 3.41
N CYS A 106 20.25 13.27 4.53
CA CYS A 106 20.88 13.16 5.84
C CYS A 106 21.05 11.73 6.34
N GLU A 107 20.20 10.81 5.93
CA GLU A 107 20.27 9.45 6.43
C GLU A 107 21.40 8.67 5.71
N GLU A 108 22.02 7.72 6.41
CA GLU A 108 23.17 6.97 5.88
C GLU A 108 22.78 5.59 5.30
N VAL A 109 21.60 5.11 5.69
CA VAL A 109 21.09 3.78 5.37
C VAL A 109 20.36 3.81 4.02
N GLU A 110 20.61 2.82 3.19
CA GLU A 110 19.87 2.68 1.93
C GLU A 110 18.45 2.16 2.19
N GLY A 111 17.47 2.78 1.55
CA GLY A 111 16.09 2.29 1.55
C GLY A 111 15.16 3.16 0.71
N ASP A 112 13.95 2.61 0.50
CA ASP A 112 12.85 3.28 -0.20
C ASP A 112 12.02 4.15 0.73
N ILE A 113 11.54 5.27 0.20
CA ILE A 113 10.70 6.22 0.92
C ILE A 113 9.26 6.11 0.40
N LEU A 114 8.33 5.75 1.28
CA LEU A 114 6.90 5.73 0.99
C LEU A 114 6.24 6.98 1.60
N LEU A 115 5.72 7.88 0.75
CA LEU A 115 4.93 9.03 1.19
C LEU A 115 3.46 8.84 0.91
N PHE A 116 2.64 9.08 1.94
CA PHE A 116 1.20 9.08 1.83
C PHE A 116 0.67 10.49 1.57
N LEU A 117 -0.12 10.63 0.50
CA LEU A 117 -0.78 11.89 0.11
C LEU A 117 -2.26 11.64 -0.18
N THR A 118 -3.07 12.70 -0.22
CA THR A 118 -4.53 12.54 -0.22
C THR A 118 -5.15 12.51 -1.62
N GLY A 119 -4.50 13.10 -2.62
CA GLY A 119 -5.05 13.25 -3.96
C GLY A 119 -4.03 13.09 -5.08
N GLN A 120 -4.53 12.79 -6.28
CA GLN A 120 -3.71 12.69 -7.49
C GLN A 120 -2.94 13.99 -7.77
N GLU A 121 -3.60 15.14 -7.70
CA GLU A 121 -2.97 16.44 -7.95
C GLU A 121 -1.82 16.72 -6.97
N GLU A 122 -2.03 16.42 -5.68
CA GLU A 122 -1.00 16.53 -4.65
C GLU A 122 0.19 15.61 -4.91
N ILE A 123 -0.08 14.37 -5.33
CA ILE A 123 0.95 13.37 -5.66
C ILE A 123 1.82 13.87 -6.81
N GLU A 124 1.20 14.33 -7.90
CA GLU A 124 1.94 14.81 -9.06
C GLU A 124 2.73 16.08 -8.75
N GLU A 125 2.17 16.98 -7.94
CA GLU A 125 2.87 18.19 -7.52
C GLU A 125 4.04 17.88 -6.58
N ALA A 126 3.86 16.98 -5.61
CA ALA A 126 4.93 16.53 -4.73
C ALA A 126 6.09 15.94 -5.53
N CYS A 127 5.81 15.04 -6.49
CA CYS A 127 6.85 14.45 -7.34
C CYS A 127 7.63 15.52 -8.13
N LYS A 128 6.94 16.54 -8.69
CA LYS A 128 7.61 17.63 -9.42
C LYS A 128 8.48 18.48 -8.49
N ARG A 129 7.98 18.82 -7.31
CA ARG A 129 8.68 19.66 -6.34
C ARG A 129 9.89 18.96 -5.75
N ILE A 130 9.74 17.71 -5.31
CA ILE A 130 10.86 16.90 -4.80
C ILE A 130 11.96 16.79 -5.85
N LYS A 131 11.60 16.51 -7.11
CA LYS A 131 12.59 16.44 -8.20
C LYS A 131 13.35 17.75 -8.38
N ARG A 132 12.64 18.89 -8.38
CA ARG A 132 13.28 20.22 -8.48
C ARG A 132 14.22 20.51 -7.32
N GLU A 133 13.80 20.21 -6.08
CA GLU A 133 14.65 20.41 -4.90
C GLU A 133 15.94 19.59 -4.98
N ILE A 134 15.84 18.33 -5.41
CA ILE A 134 17.01 17.46 -5.56
C ILE A 134 17.92 17.91 -6.70
N ASP A 135 17.34 18.29 -7.84
CA ASP A 135 18.11 18.85 -8.96
C ASP A 135 18.86 20.14 -8.56
N ASN A 136 18.29 20.95 -7.66
CA ASN A 136 18.90 22.18 -7.13
C ASN A 136 20.06 21.93 -6.15
N LEU A 137 20.01 20.84 -5.37
CA LEU A 137 21.02 20.54 -4.37
C LEU A 137 22.35 20.03 -4.99
N GLY A 138 22.34 19.68 -6.27
CA GLY A 138 23.53 19.37 -7.05
C GLY A 138 23.84 17.88 -7.20
N PRO A 139 24.85 17.52 -8.01
CA PRO A 139 25.08 16.14 -8.46
C PRO A 139 25.66 15.20 -7.40
N GLU A 140 26.03 15.72 -6.23
CA GLU A 140 26.68 14.98 -5.14
C GLU A 140 25.70 14.14 -4.31
N ILE A 141 24.41 14.49 -4.31
CA ILE A 141 23.39 13.90 -3.42
C ILE A 141 22.80 12.60 -3.96
N GLY A 142 23.08 12.26 -5.22
CA GLY A 142 22.55 11.06 -5.87
C GLY A 142 21.26 11.35 -6.64
N GLU A 143 20.75 10.32 -7.33
CA GLU A 143 19.52 10.44 -8.12
C GLU A 143 18.35 9.86 -7.33
N LEU A 144 17.28 10.65 -7.15
CA LEU A 144 16.01 10.16 -6.60
C LEU A 144 14.99 9.96 -7.71
N LYS A 145 14.44 8.75 -7.78
CA LYS A 145 13.35 8.41 -8.68
C LYS A 145 12.01 8.55 -7.96
N CYS A 146 11.20 9.50 -8.39
CA CYS A 146 9.83 9.68 -7.89
C CYS A 146 8.83 8.90 -8.75
N ILE A 147 8.04 8.04 -8.13
CA ILE A 147 7.03 7.21 -8.79
C ILE A 147 5.65 7.51 -8.19
N PRO A 148 4.74 8.16 -8.94
CA PRO A 148 3.38 8.39 -8.46
C PRO A 148 2.57 7.09 -8.49
N LEU A 149 1.75 6.87 -7.46
CA LEU A 149 0.88 5.70 -7.35
C LEU A 149 -0.53 6.11 -6.86
N TYR A 150 -1.50 6.06 -7.78
CA TYR A 150 -2.91 6.35 -7.51
C TYR A 150 -3.83 5.46 -8.38
N SER A 151 -5.09 5.30 -7.97
CA SER A 151 -6.03 4.29 -8.50
C SER A 151 -6.36 4.40 -9.99
N THR A 152 -6.26 5.59 -10.58
CA THR A 152 -6.54 5.83 -12.00
C THR A 152 -5.35 5.52 -12.93
N LEU A 153 -4.17 5.20 -12.39
CA LEU A 153 -3.01 4.85 -13.22
C LEU A 153 -3.23 3.55 -14.00
N PRO A 154 -2.80 3.50 -15.28
CA PRO A 154 -2.70 2.25 -16.03
C PRO A 154 -1.86 1.19 -15.29
N PRO A 155 -2.20 -0.10 -15.40
CA PRO A 155 -1.46 -1.18 -14.72
C PRO A 155 0.04 -1.19 -15.04
N SER A 156 0.44 -0.85 -16.27
CA SER A 156 1.84 -0.77 -16.67
C SER A 156 2.62 0.32 -15.92
N LEU A 157 1.96 1.43 -15.54
CA LEU A 157 2.57 2.49 -14.75
C LEU A 157 2.60 2.14 -13.26
N GLN A 158 1.58 1.45 -12.75
CA GLN A 158 1.56 0.97 -11.37
C GLN A 158 2.71 -0.02 -11.11
N GLN A 159 3.02 -0.89 -12.07
CA GLN A 159 4.13 -1.85 -11.95
C GLN A 159 5.51 -1.19 -11.85
N ARG A 160 5.65 0.09 -12.21
CA ARG A 160 6.93 0.79 -12.13
C ARG A 160 7.44 0.93 -10.70
N ILE A 161 6.57 0.82 -9.70
CA ILE A 161 6.95 0.82 -8.28
C ILE A 161 7.90 -0.32 -7.91
N PHE A 162 7.93 -1.40 -8.71
CA PHE A 162 8.83 -2.54 -8.50
C PHE A 162 10.13 -2.44 -9.33
N GLU A 163 10.29 -1.40 -10.14
CA GLU A 163 11.54 -1.19 -10.85
C GLU A 163 12.66 -0.89 -9.85
N PRO A 164 13.87 -1.44 -10.06
CA PRO A 164 14.96 -1.23 -9.13
C PRO A 164 15.39 0.24 -9.10
N SER A 165 15.89 0.64 -7.94
CA SER A 165 16.35 2.00 -7.69
C SER A 165 17.61 2.33 -8.48
N PRO A 166 17.87 3.63 -8.75
CA PRO A 166 19.08 4.06 -9.43
C PRO A 166 20.37 3.50 -8.78
N PRO A 167 21.35 3.06 -9.61
CA PRO A 167 22.62 2.59 -9.09
C PRO A 167 23.38 3.75 -8.42
N LYS A 168 24.12 3.44 -7.34
CA LYS A 168 25.00 4.40 -6.68
C LYS A 168 25.99 4.97 -7.68
N ARG A 169 26.15 6.29 -7.70
CA ARG A 169 27.32 6.91 -8.35
C ARG A 169 28.55 6.61 -7.52
N THR A 170 29.43 5.73 -8.02
CA THR A 170 30.77 5.50 -7.49
C THR A 170 31.71 6.63 -7.90
N ASN A 171 31.41 7.86 -7.51
CA ASN A 171 32.35 8.95 -7.70
C ASN A 171 33.08 9.12 -6.38
N GLY A 172 34.40 8.87 -6.40
CA GLY A 172 35.30 8.88 -5.23
C GLY A 172 35.50 10.24 -4.58
N ALA A 173 34.42 10.94 -4.25
CA ALA A 173 34.44 12.10 -3.38
C ALA A 173 34.29 11.63 -1.92
N ILE A 174 35.26 12.07 -1.13
CA ILE A 174 35.40 11.80 0.30
C ILE A 174 34.26 12.51 1.03
N GLY A 175 33.42 11.74 1.73
CA GLY A 175 32.58 12.24 2.82
C GLY A 175 31.12 12.56 2.47
N GLY A 176 30.20 11.72 2.95
CA GLY A 176 29.04 12.24 3.68
C GLY A 176 27.63 12.01 3.10
N CYS A 177 27.44 11.76 1.81
CA CYS A 177 26.07 11.59 1.28
C CYS A 177 25.96 10.30 0.46
N ARG A 178 25.20 9.33 0.99
CA ARG A 178 24.94 8.03 0.36
C ARG A 178 23.46 7.99 -0.03
N SER A 179 23.23 8.01 -1.34
CA SER A 179 21.92 8.07 -2.04
C SER A 179 20.82 7.20 -1.41
N PHE A 180 19.69 7.82 -1.09
CA PHE A 180 18.40 7.12 -0.95
C PHE A 180 17.89 6.70 -2.31
N ARG A 181 17.09 5.65 -2.29
CA ARG A 181 16.75 4.81 -3.43
C ARG A 181 15.24 4.73 -3.45
N ASP A 182 14.61 5.29 -4.47
CA ASP A 182 13.17 5.35 -4.74
C ASP A 182 12.20 6.03 -3.73
N PHE A 183 11.30 6.81 -4.33
CA PHE A 183 10.22 7.50 -3.65
C PHE A 183 8.88 7.06 -4.25
N ILE A 184 8.06 6.39 -3.45
CA ILE A 184 6.72 5.95 -3.82
C ILE A 184 5.73 6.90 -3.15
N CYS A 185 4.98 7.66 -3.96
CA CYS A 185 3.83 8.41 -3.48
C CYS A 185 2.59 7.53 -3.60
N ALA A 186 2.06 7.01 -2.49
CA ALA A 186 0.85 6.18 -2.50
C ALA A 186 -0.32 6.89 -1.82
N LEU A 187 -1.53 6.72 -2.35
CA LEU A 187 -2.73 7.02 -1.59
C LEU A 187 -2.82 6.08 -0.37
N PRO A 188 -3.31 6.54 0.79
CA PRO A 188 -3.48 5.70 1.98
C PRO A 188 -4.46 4.51 1.79
N TYR A 189 -5.22 4.51 0.69
CA TYR A 189 -6.16 3.44 0.32
C TYR A 189 -5.65 2.49 -0.77
N LEU A 190 -4.42 2.66 -1.27
CA LEU A 190 -3.79 1.58 -2.02
C LEU A 190 -3.17 0.63 -1.00
N GLY A 191 -3.86 -0.49 -0.78
CA GLY A 191 -3.42 -1.60 0.05
C GLY A 191 -1.92 -1.80 -0.08
N ILE A 192 -1.25 -1.78 1.06
CA ILE A 192 0.19 -1.72 1.24
C ILE A 192 0.85 -2.84 0.43
N ILE A 193 1.40 -2.50 -0.75
CA ILE A 193 2.20 -3.41 -1.56
C ILE A 193 3.61 -3.41 -0.97
N PHE A 194 3.85 -4.26 0.03
CA PHE A 194 5.20 -4.66 0.39
C PHE A 194 5.74 -5.62 -0.68
N SER A 195 6.83 -5.25 -1.36
CA SER A 195 7.75 -6.25 -1.92
C SER A 195 8.96 -6.33 -0.99
N LEU A 196 8.90 -7.26 -0.04
CA LEU A 196 10.09 -7.74 0.65
C LEU A 196 10.92 -8.54 -0.35
N SER A 197 12.12 -8.06 -0.67
CA SER A 197 13.21 -8.88 -1.20
C SER A 197 14.51 -8.46 -0.53
#